data_AF-A0A963HNC2-F1
#
_entry.id   AF-A0A963HNC2-F1
#
_cell.length_a   1.000
_cell.length_b   1.000
_cell.length_c   1.000
_cell.angle_alpha   90.00
_cell.angle_beta   90.00
_cell.angle_gamma   90.00
#
_symmetry.space_group_name_H-M   'P 1'
#
loop_
_entity.id
_entity.type
_entity.pdbx_description
1 polymer ?
#
loop_
_entity_poly.entity_id
_entity_poly.type
_entity_poly.pdbx_seq_one_letter_code
_entity_poly.pdbx_strand_id
1 'polypeptide(L)'
;GSPTAHPSRVAEISQRLKQVFRIVRPYTMYIPLYGALWALAVCSDKLDPKAFTPEEIDSRIKSRKLQHLQFYNGEAHLGVFALPNYVRKLIV
;
A
#
# COMPACT_ATOMS: atom_id res chain seq x y z
N GLY A 1 -10.53 -0.54 2.18
CA GLY A 1 -11.65 0.34 2.59
C GLY A 1 -11.15 1.49 3.43
N SER A 2 -11.99 2.47 3.78
CA SER A 2 -11.56 3.60 4.61
C SER A 2 -11.24 3.16 6.06
N PRO A 3 -10.02 3.39 6.57
CA PRO A 3 -9.64 3.03 7.94
C PRO A 3 -10.27 3.96 9.00
N THR A 4 -10.78 5.13 8.59
CA THR A 4 -11.47 6.06 9.49
C THR A 4 -12.97 5.75 9.57
N ALA A 5 -13.62 5.46 8.44
CA ALA A 5 -15.05 5.19 8.41
C ALA A 5 -15.40 3.74 8.80
N HIS A 6 -14.52 2.78 8.46
CA HIS A 6 -14.79 1.35 8.67
C HIS A 6 -13.55 0.62 9.25
N PRO A 7 -13.05 1.01 10.44
CA PRO A 7 -11.84 0.45 11.02
C PRO A 7 -11.91 -1.06 11.24
N SER A 8 -13.03 -1.58 11.77
CA SER A 8 -13.20 -3.02 12.03
C SER A 8 -13.14 -3.86 10.76
N ARG A 9 -13.73 -3.37 9.67
CA ARG A 9 -13.70 -4.06 8.36
C ARG A 9 -12.27 -4.09 7.80
N VAL A 10 -11.52 -3.00 7.95
CA VAL A 10 -10.11 -2.94 7.51
C VAL A 10 -9.25 -3.93 8.30
N ALA A 11 -9.43 -4.00 9.62
CA ALA A 11 -8.72 -4.93 10.49
C ALA A 11 -9.03 -6.40 10.15
N GLU A 12 -10.32 -6.73 10.02
CA GLU A 12 -10.79 -8.08 9.70
C GLU A 12 -10.25 -8.58 8.36
N ILE A 13 -10.32 -7.76 7.31
CA ILE A 13 -9.80 -8.13 5.99
C ILE A 13 -8.29 -8.35 6.06
N SER A 14 -7.55 -7.49 6.78
CA SER A 14 -6.10 -7.65 6.93
C SER A 14 -5.74 -8.96 7.66
N GLN A 15 -6.48 -9.33 8.70
CA GLN A 15 -6.28 -10.59 9.42
C GLN A 15 -6.53 -11.80 8.52
N ARG A 16 -7.63 -11.79 7.75
CA ARG A 16 -7.96 -12.87 6.80
C ARG A 16 -6.87 -13.01 5.73
N LEU A 17 -6.36 -11.90 5.20
CA LEU A 17 -5.28 -11.94 4.21
C LEU A 17 -3.99 -12.55 4.79
N LYS A 18 -3.64 -12.24 6.05
CA LYS A 18 -2.46 -12.81 6.74
C LYS A 18 -2.56 -14.32 6.97
N GLN A 19 -3.77 -14.90 6.93
CA GLN A 19 -3.97 -16.35 7.04
C GLN A 19 -3.72 -17.08 5.71
N VAL A 20 -3.77 -16.37 4.58
CA VAL A 20 -3.67 -16.96 3.24
C VAL A 20 -2.29 -16.71 2.62
N PHE A 21 -1.73 -15.52 2.82
CA PHE A 21 -0.49 -15.10 2.16
C PHE A 21 0.66 -14.94 3.15
N ARG A 22 1.85 -15.38 2.76
CA ARG A 22 3.07 -15.21 3.58
C ARG A 22 3.46 -13.73 3.74
N ILE A 23 3.25 -12.92 2.71
CA ILE A 23 3.60 -11.49 2.70
C ILE A 23 2.31 -10.70 2.46
N VAL A 24 1.93 -9.89 3.46
CA VAL A 24 0.85 -8.91 3.37
C VAL A 24 1.42 -7.53 3.67
N ARG A 25 1.35 -6.63 2.68
CA ARG A 25 1.81 -5.24 2.78
C ARG A 25 0.64 -4.28 2.59
N PRO A 26 -0.01 -3.86 3.69
CA PRO A 26 -1.02 -2.82 3.62
C PRO A 26 -0.39 -1.47 3.25
N TYR A 27 -1.12 -0.67 2.48
CA TYR A 27 -0.74 0.68 2.11
C TYR A 27 -1.97 1.59 2.13
N THR A 28 -1.74 2.89 2.23
CA THR A 28 -2.81 3.88 2.24
C THR A 28 -2.60 4.95 1.20
N MET A 29 -3.69 5.41 0.59
CA MET A 29 -3.70 6.54 -0.32
C MET A 29 -4.95 7.39 -0.10
N TYR A 30 -4.82 8.71 -0.25
CA TYR A 30 -5.98 9.59 -0.26
C TYR A 30 -6.62 9.58 -1.65
N ILE A 31 -7.91 9.25 -1.73
CA ILE A 31 -8.65 9.24 -2.99
C ILE A 31 -9.63 10.41 -2.96
N PRO A 32 -9.39 11.50 -3.74
CA PRO A 32 -10.17 12.73 -3.63
C PRO A 32 -11.68 12.53 -3.83
N LEU A 33 -12.08 11.73 -4.82
CA LEU A 33 -13.49 11.45 -5.10
C LEU A 33 -14.19 10.71 -3.95
N TYR A 34 -13.43 9.98 -3.13
CA TYR A 34 -13.97 9.27 -1.97
C TYR A 34 -13.92 10.13 -0.70
N GLY A 35 -13.27 11.29 -0.73
CA GLY A 35 -13.15 12.22 0.39
C GLY A 35 -12.44 11.63 1.62
N ALA A 36 -11.66 10.57 1.45
CA ALA A 36 -11.07 9.83 2.58
C ALA A 36 -9.77 9.11 2.22
N LEU A 37 -8.99 8.81 3.26
CA LEU A 37 -7.90 7.85 3.15
C LEU A 37 -8.48 6.45 2.90
N TRP A 38 -7.86 5.69 2.01
CA TRP A 38 -8.23 4.32 1.72
C TRP A 38 -7.09 3.38 2.00
N ALA A 39 -7.38 2.31 2.75
CA ALA A 39 -6.47 1.20 2.98
C ALA A 39 -6.67 0.12 1.90
N LEU A 40 -5.56 -0.30 1.30
CA LEU A 40 -5.42 -1.40 0.36
C LEU A 40 -4.29 -2.32 0.83
N ALA A 41 -4.09 -3.47 0.17
CA ALA A 41 -2.99 -4.37 0.49
C ALA A 41 -2.43 -5.04 -0.77
N VAL A 42 -1.10 -5.15 -0.83
CA VAL A 42 -0.40 -6.06 -1.75
C VAL A 42 -0.14 -7.36 -1.01
N CYS A 43 -0.52 -8.49 -1.60
CA CYS A 43 -0.35 -9.81 -1.02
C CYS A 43 0.46 -10.71 -1.96
N SER A 44 1.42 -11.46 -1.42
CA SER A 44 2.27 -12.37 -2.20
C SER A 44 2.81 -13.47 -1.29
N ASP A 45 3.19 -14.61 -1.87
CA ASP A 45 3.95 -15.64 -1.14
C ASP A 45 5.46 -15.55 -1.39
N LYS A 46 5.89 -14.73 -2.36
CA LYS A 46 7.28 -14.68 -2.83
C LYS A 46 7.88 -13.30 -2.84
N LEU A 47 7.15 -12.29 -3.32
CA LEU A 47 7.69 -10.96 -3.59
C LEU A 47 7.18 -9.96 -2.57
N ASP A 48 8.10 -9.26 -1.90
CA ASP A 48 7.76 -8.15 -1.02
C ASP A 48 7.88 -6.82 -1.79
N PRO A 49 6.80 -6.06 -1.98
CA PRO A 49 6.90 -4.74 -2.64
C PRO A 49 7.80 -3.78 -1.85
N LYS A 50 7.95 -3.93 -0.53
CA LYS A 50 8.81 -3.06 0.28
C LYS A 50 10.29 -3.41 0.21
N ALA A 51 10.67 -4.46 -0.52
CA ALA A 51 12.06 -4.86 -0.67
C ALA A 51 12.84 -3.98 -1.66
N PHE A 52 12.16 -3.07 -2.38
CA PHE A 52 12.80 -2.23 -3.39
C PHE A 52 13.10 -0.83 -2.86
N THR A 53 14.24 -0.28 -3.24
CA THR A 53 14.55 1.14 -3.00
C THR A 53 13.78 2.04 -3.96
N PRO A 54 13.58 3.33 -3.64
CA PRO A 54 13.01 4.30 -4.56
C PRO A 54 13.70 4.31 -5.93
N GLU A 55 15.03 4.23 -5.95
CA GLU A 55 15.84 4.25 -7.17
C GLU A 55 15.60 3.01 -8.04
N GLU A 56 15.42 1.84 -7.42
CA GLU A 56 15.06 0.61 -8.15
C GLU A 56 13.66 0.72 -8.76
N ILE A 57 12.72 1.35 -8.06
CA ILE A 57 11.37 1.62 -8.58
C ILE A 57 11.42 2.59 -9.75
N ASP A 58 12.17 3.69 -9.66
CA ASP A 58 12.31 4.66 -10.75
C ASP A 58 13.02 4.06 -11.96
N SER A 59 14.05 3.24 -11.74
CA SER A 59 14.71 2.46 -12.80
C SER A 59 13.71 1.54 -13.51
N ARG A 60 12.83 0.87 -12.75
CA ARG A 60 11.77 0.03 -13.31
C ARG A 60 10.74 0.85 -14.10
N ILE A 61 10.29 1.99 -13.59
CA ILE A 61 9.38 2.92 -14.28
C ILE A 61 9.98 3.32 -15.63
N LYS A 62 11.26 3.72 -15.64
CA LYS A 62 12.00 4.09 -16.86
C LYS A 62 12.10 2.92 -17.84
N SER A 63 12.51 1.74 -17.36
CA SER A 63 12.66 0.53 -18.21
C SER A 63 11.35 0.11 -18.88
N ARG A 64 10.21 0.37 -18.22
CA ARG A 64 8.86 0.05 -18.71
C ARG A 64 8.22 1.17 -19.52
N LYS A 65 8.94 2.28 -19.77
CA LYS A 65 8.47 3.44 -20.55
C LYS A 65 7.19 4.08 -19.99
N LEU A 66 7.03 4.10 -18.66
CA LEU A 66 5.87 4.70 -17.98
C LEU A 66 6.09 6.21 -17.75
N GLN A 67 6.04 7.00 -18.83
CA GLN A 67 6.52 8.39 -18.84
C GLN A 67 5.52 9.44 -18.32
N HIS A 68 4.23 9.10 -18.20
CA HIS A 68 3.17 10.07 -17.87
C HIS A 68 2.49 9.81 -16.52
N LEU A 69 3.18 9.14 -15.59
CA LEU A 69 2.67 8.90 -14.24
C LEU A 69 2.49 10.23 -13.49
N GLN A 70 1.29 10.45 -12.95
CA GLN A 70 0.96 11.69 -12.22
C GLN A 70 1.16 11.57 -10.71
N PHE A 71 1.06 10.35 -10.17
CA PHE A 71 1.12 10.09 -8.72
C PHE A 71 2.31 9.23 -8.31
N TYR A 72 2.71 8.29 -9.16
CA TYR A 72 3.59 7.19 -8.76
C TYR A 72 5.02 7.41 -9.24
N ASN A 73 5.96 7.32 -8.29
CA ASN A 73 7.41 7.36 -8.45
C ASN A 73 8.04 6.56 -7.29
N GLY A 74 9.37 6.47 -7.23
CA GLY A 74 10.08 5.74 -6.18
C GLY A 74 9.74 6.18 -4.76
N GLU A 75 9.71 7.48 -4.49
CA GLU A 75 9.40 8.01 -3.16
C GLU A 75 7.92 7.81 -2.79
N ALA A 76 7.01 8.02 -3.74
CA ALA A 76 5.59 7.77 -3.56
C ALA A 76 5.31 6.29 -3.28
N HIS A 77 6.04 5.38 -3.93
CA HIS A 77 5.96 3.94 -3.65
C HIS A 77 6.31 3.64 -2.19
N LEU A 78 7.41 4.18 -1.67
CA LEU A 78 7.76 4.03 -0.26
C LEU A 78 6.68 4.67 0.64
N GLY A 79 6.25 5.89 0.29
CA GLY A 79 5.33 6.71 1.05
C GLY A 79 3.97 6.06 1.29
N VAL A 80 3.40 5.37 0.30
CA VAL A 80 2.10 4.69 0.50
C VAL A 80 2.16 3.59 1.56
N PHE A 81 3.33 2.96 1.77
CA PHE A 81 3.54 1.96 2.83
C PHE A 81 3.93 2.58 4.18
N ALA A 82 4.14 3.90 4.26
CA ALA A 82 4.42 4.62 5.50
C ALA A 82 3.11 4.91 6.25
N LEU A 83 2.65 3.92 7.00
CA LEU A 83 1.34 3.97 7.65
C LEU A 83 1.35 4.89 8.90
N PRO A 84 0.34 5.76 9.08
CA PRO A 84 0.10 6.45 10.34
C PRO A 84 -0.19 5.48 11.49
N ASN A 85 0.14 5.87 12.72
CA ASN A 85 0.02 5.00 13.90
C ASN A 85 -1.39 4.45 14.13
N TYR A 86 -2.44 5.25 13.90
CA TYR A 86 -3.81 4.78 14.06
C TYR A 86 -4.16 3.66 13.07
N VAL A 87 -3.63 3.73 11.84
CA VAL A 87 -3.79 2.66 10.85
C VAL A 87 -2.98 1.44 11.26
N ARG A 88 -1.72 1.62 11.69
CA ARG A 88 -0.87 0.50 12.15
C ARG A 88 -1.57 -0.35 13.22
N LYS A 89 -2.21 0.29 14.20
CA LYS A 89 -2.96 -0.41 15.26
C LYS A 89 -4.10 -1.30 14.75
N LEU A 90 -4.64 -1.03 13.55
CA LEU A 90 -5.71 -1.82 12.96
C LEU A 90 -5.20 -3.05 12.19
N ILE A 91 -3.99 -2.99 11.62
CA ILE A 91 -3.56 -3.90 10.55
C ILE A 91 -2.17 -4.50 10.74
N VAL A 92 -1.36 -4.02 11.69
CA VAL A 92 -0.04 -4.60 12.02
C VAL A 92 -0.20 -5.61 13.13
#